data_AF-A0A961E962-F1
#
_entry.id   AF-A0A961E962-F1
#
_cell.length_a   1.000
_cell.length_b   1.000
_cell.length_c   1.000
_cell.angle_alpha   90.00
_cell.angle_beta   90.00
_cell.angle_gamma   90.00
#
_symmetry.space_group_name_H-M   'P 1'
#
loop_
_entity.id
_entity.type
_entity.pdbx_description
1 polymer ?
#
loop_
_entity_poly.entity_id
_entity_poly.type
_entity_poly.pdbx_seq_one_letter_code
_entity_poly.pdbx_strand_id
1 'polypeptide(L)'
;MSVPHGDRPDLPECMTWEELGELPEEIAAQVELWDGRVVWMRRGPAEHQTFTNRIWAALERCVRADRTDNPERCLRVTTETDVFLGTTGKNDFLTPDFLVHRCLDKPYQDLRAPDVVLVGEVLSPGNSQTDMEAKRARYASAGIPWYWEASLDRSASAIASIRAYGLESTPGPLPDGDRPLRQANYLLAGEWTPADDAGIVIRAPLPIAIDWADLAY
;
A
#
# COMPACT_ATOMS: atom_id res chain seq x y z
N MET A 1 9.30 -15.53 15.54
CA MET A 1 8.67 -16.62 14.76
C MET A 1 8.59 -16.14 13.33
N SER A 2 9.27 -16.86 12.45
CA SER A 2 9.57 -16.46 11.07
C SER A 2 8.37 -16.70 10.16
N VAL A 3 8.12 -15.76 9.24
CA VAL A 3 7.10 -15.85 8.20
C VAL A 3 7.45 -17.02 7.25
N PRO A 4 6.46 -17.77 6.71
CA PRO A 4 6.71 -19.02 5.98
C PRO A 4 7.58 -18.80 4.74
N HIS A 5 8.53 -19.72 4.54
CA HIS A 5 9.25 -19.94 3.28
C HIS A 5 8.26 -20.49 2.24
N GLY A 6 7.60 -19.61 1.50
CA GLY A 6 7.01 -19.96 0.21
C GLY A 6 8.03 -19.65 -0.89
N ASP A 7 8.67 -20.70 -1.39
CA ASP A 7 9.45 -20.81 -2.64
C ASP A 7 10.49 -19.72 -2.94
N ARG A 8 11.56 -19.66 -2.15
CA ARG A 8 12.83 -19.16 -2.68
C ARG A 8 13.42 -20.26 -3.57
N PRO A 9 13.67 -20.02 -4.86
CA PRO A 9 14.40 -20.98 -5.68
C PRO A 9 15.78 -21.23 -5.07
N ASP A 10 16.24 -22.47 -5.18
CA ASP A 10 17.56 -22.85 -4.70
C ASP A 10 18.62 -22.26 -5.64
N LEU A 11 19.13 -21.08 -5.28
CA LEU A 11 20.21 -20.41 -5.99
C LEU A 11 21.56 -20.79 -5.36
N PRO A 12 22.64 -20.87 -6.16
CA PRO A 12 23.98 -21.16 -5.64
C PRO A 12 24.42 -20.08 -4.64
N GLU A 13 25.29 -20.45 -3.68
CA GLU A 13 25.83 -19.51 -2.67
C GLU A 13 26.54 -18.32 -3.31
N CYS A 14 27.13 -18.53 -4.50
CA CYS A 14 27.74 -17.50 -5.33
C CYS A 14 27.26 -17.59 -6.78
N MET A 15 27.17 -16.44 -7.45
CA MET A 15 26.70 -16.27 -8.82
C MET A 15 27.35 -15.04 -9.46
N THR A 16 27.56 -15.04 -10.78
CA THR A 16 28.03 -13.86 -11.53
C THR A 16 26.89 -12.92 -11.94
N TRP A 17 27.22 -11.69 -12.37
CA TRP A 17 26.22 -10.75 -12.89
C TRP A 17 25.48 -11.30 -14.12
N GLU A 18 26.18 -12.02 -15.00
CA GLU A 18 25.58 -12.62 -16.20
C GLU A 18 24.61 -13.74 -15.81
N GLU A 19 24.99 -14.60 -14.87
CA GLU A 19 24.12 -15.67 -14.36
C GLU A 19 22.87 -15.13 -13.64
N LEU A 20 23.00 -14.01 -12.91
CA LEU A 20 21.87 -13.31 -12.29
C LEU A 20 20.89 -12.76 -13.33
N GLY A 21 21.41 -12.26 -14.45
CA GLY A 21 20.61 -11.72 -15.56
C GLY A 21 19.80 -12.76 -16.34
N GLU A 22 20.14 -14.04 -16.21
CA GLU A 22 19.41 -15.17 -16.81
C GLU A 22 18.27 -15.69 -15.91
N LEU A 23 18.17 -15.23 -14.65
CA LEU A 23 17.07 -15.58 -13.76
C LEU A 23 15.77 -14.87 -14.16
N PRO A 24 14.59 -15.43 -13.82
CA PRO A 24 13.35 -14.69 -13.91
C PRO A 24 13.44 -13.37 -13.13
N GLU A 25 12.91 -12.30 -13.70
CA GLU A 25 13.03 -10.94 -13.16
C GLU A 25 12.54 -10.84 -11.71
N GLU A 26 11.48 -11.57 -11.38
CA GLU A 26 10.91 -11.60 -10.02
C GLU A 26 11.86 -12.22 -8.98
N ILE A 27 12.77 -13.09 -9.43
CA ILE A 27 13.79 -13.74 -8.60
C ILE A 27 15.04 -12.87 -8.57
N ALA A 28 15.50 -12.37 -9.72
CA ALA A 28 16.67 -11.51 -9.81
C ALA A 28 16.51 -10.21 -9.01
N ALA A 29 15.31 -9.61 -9.03
CA ALA A 29 14.98 -8.42 -8.24
C ALA A 29 15.12 -8.64 -6.72
N GLN A 30 15.11 -9.91 -6.28
CA GLN A 30 15.24 -10.29 -4.88
C GLN A 30 16.66 -10.71 -4.50
N VAL A 31 17.66 -10.52 -5.38
CA VAL A 31 19.03 -10.97 -5.15
C VAL A 31 20.02 -9.83 -5.37
N GLU A 32 20.86 -9.58 -4.37
CA GLU A 32 22.06 -8.76 -4.52
C GLU A 32 23.31 -9.65 -4.56
N LEU A 33 24.30 -9.28 -5.38
CA LEU A 33 25.61 -9.92 -5.39
C LEU A 33 26.58 -9.10 -4.53
N TRP A 34 27.04 -9.66 -3.42
CA TRP A 34 28.09 -9.07 -2.59
C TRP A 34 29.39 -9.83 -2.85
N ASP A 35 30.25 -9.26 -3.70
CA ASP A 35 31.45 -9.93 -4.23
C ASP A 35 31.14 -11.32 -4.80
N GLY A 36 30.03 -11.42 -5.55
CA GLY A 36 29.55 -12.65 -6.15
C GLY A 36 28.75 -13.55 -5.20
N ARG A 37 28.59 -13.23 -3.91
CA ARG A 37 27.69 -13.98 -3.00
C ARG A 37 26.24 -13.58 -3.21
N VAL A 38 25.36 -14.57 -3.29
CA VAL A 38 23.91 -14.36 -3.42
C VAL A 38 23.33 -13.93 -2.07
N VAL A 39 22.83 -12.71 -2.00
CA VAL A 39 22.16 -12.14 -0.84
C VAL A 39 20.69 -11.88 -1.17
N TRP A 40 19.80 -12.63 -0.52
CA TRP A 40 18.36 -12.47 -0.71
C TRP A 40 17.84 -11.19 -0.06
N MET A 41 17.39 -10.27 -0.89
CA MET A 41 16.64 -9.08 -0.51
C MET A 41 15.16 -9.28 -0.84
N ARG A 42 14.27 -8.85 0.04
CA ARG A 42 12.87 -8.66 -0.37
C ARG A 42 12.77 -7.30 -1.06
N ARG A 43 13.06 -7.24 -2.35
CA ARG A 43 12.74 -6.05 -3.18
C ARG A 43 11.76 -6.48 -4.26
N GLY A 44 10.67 -5.74 -4.39
CA GLY A 44 9.86 -5.78 -5.60
C GLY A 44 10.56 -5.05 -6.76
N PRO A 45 10.00 -5.11 -7.98
CA PRO A 45 10.49 -4.34 -9.13
C PRO A 45 10.67 -2.86 -8.80
N ALA A 46 11.60 -2.18 -9.48
CA ALA A 46 11.88 -0.76 -9.23
C ALA A 46 10.63 0.10 -9.44
N GLU A 47 9.78 -0.26 -10.40
CA GLU A 47 8.48 0.34 -10.70
C GLU A 47 7.60 0.42 -9.46
N HIS A 48 7.58 -0.61 -8.61
CA HIS A 48 6.78 -0.61 -7.39
C HIS A 48 7.21 0.54 -6.46
N GLN A 49 8.52 0.69 -6.23
CA GLN A 49 9.05 1.79 -5.41
C GLN A 49 8.87 3.13 -6.10
N THR A 50 9.11 3.21 -7.41
CA THR A 50 8.90 4.42 -8.20
C THR A 50 7.47 4.92 -8.07
N PHE A 51 6.47 4.08 -8.32
CA PHE A 51 5.06 4.48 -8.24
C PHE A 51 4.60 4.73 -6.81
N THR A 52 5.11 3.97 -5.83
CA THR A 52 4.89 4.30 -4.40
C THR A 52 5.37 5.71 -4.08
N ASN A 53 6.57 6.08 -4.53
CA ASN A 53 7.13 7.42 -4.31
C ASN A 53 6.35 8.52 -5.06
N ARG A 54 5.87 8.26 -6.28
CA ARG A 54 5.04 9.20 -7.05
C ARG A 54 3.70 9.44 -6.34
N ILE A 55 3.03 8.37 -5.91
CA ILE A 55 1.78 8.47 -5.14
C ILE A 55 2.02 9.21 -3.82
N TRP A 56 3.08 8.86 -3.10
CA TRP A 56 3.45 9.56 -1.87
C TRP A 56 3.64 11.06 -2.10
N ALA A 57 4.41 11.43 -3.13
CA ALA A 57 4.67 12.84 -3.46
C ALA A 57 3.38 13.59 -3.84
N ALA A 58 2.47 12.92 -4.55
CA ALA A 58 1.18 13.48 -4.91
C ALA A 58 0.27 13.71 -3.70
N LEU A 59 0.15 12.70 -2.83
CA LEU A 59 -0.59 12.83 -1.58
C LEU A 59 0.02 13.90 -0.66
N GLU A 60 1.35 14.01 -0.59
CA GLU A 60 2.04 15.02 0.21
C GLU A 60 1.72 16.44 -0.28
N ARG A 61 1.59 16.65 -1.60
CA ARG A 61 1.10 17.93 -2.14
C ARG A 61 -0.34 18.21 -1.68
N CYS A 62 -1.24 17.25 -1.79
CA CYS A 62 -2.63 17.41 -1.34
C CYS A 62 -2.72 17.71 0.16
N VAL A 63 -1.95 16.99 1.00
CA VAL A 63 -1.91 17.22 2.45
C VAL A 63 -1.37 18.61 2.79
N ARG A 64 -0.38 19.12 2.06
CA ARG A 64 0.14 20.49 2.25
C ARG A 64 -0.86 21.57 1.87
N ALA A 65 -1.55 21.38 0.75
CA ALA A 65 -2.63 22.27 0.33
C ALA A 65 -3.74 22.28 1.39
N ASP A 66 -4.16 21.09 1.82
CA ASP A 66 -5.19 20.91 2.82
C ASP A 66 -4.88 21.58 4.16
N ARG A 67 -3.63 21.48 4.61
CA ARG A 67 -3.15 22.16 5.83
C ARG A 67 -3.21 23.68 5.72
N THR A 68 -3.07 24.24 4.52
CA THR A 68 -3.19 25.68 4.31
C THR A 68 -4.64 26.12 4.53
N ASP A 69 -5.60 25.33 4.09
CA ASP A 69 -7.03 25.61 4.22
C ASP A 69 -7.61 25.19 5.59
N ASN A 70 -7.00 24.20 6.26
CA ASN A 70 -7.45 23.60 7.52
C ASN A 70 -6.26 23.48 8.51
N PRO A 71 -5.75 24.58 9.07
CA PRO A 71 -4.51 24.59 9.86
C PRO A 71 -4.58 23.77 11.16
N GLU A 72 -5.78 23.53 11.69
CA GLU A 72 -6.03 22.67 12.86
C GLU A 72 -5.94 21.17 12.53
N ARG A 73 -6.07 20.79 11.25
CA ARG A 73 -5.93 19.40 10.81
C ARG A 73 -4.47 19.11 10.47
N CYS A 74 -3.83 18.28 11.29
CA CYS A 74 -2.45 17.87 11.06
C CYS A 74 -2.41 16.45 10.50
N LEU A 75 -2.15 16.34 9.19
CA LEU A 75 -1.92 15.09 8.47
C LEU A 75 -0.49 15.00 7.95
N ARG A 76 0.00 13.78 7.76
CA ARG A 76 1.31 13.46 7.17
C ARG A 76 1.17 12.27 6.24
N VAL A 77 2.00 12.25 5.19
CA VAL A 77 2.11 11.10 4.29
C VAL A 77 3.42 10.37 4.59
N THR A 78 3.39 9.05 4.63
CA THR A 78 4.56 8.20 4.90
C THR A 78 4.51 6.95 4.04
N THR A 79 5.65 6.27 3.87
CA THR A 79 5.78 5.01 3.15
C THR A 79 6.40 3.95 4.05
N GLU A 80 6.13 2.67 3.74
CA GLU A 80 6.82 1.49 4.31
C GLU A 80 6.95 1.51 5.85
N THR A 81 5.93 2.02 6.55
CA THR A 81 5.93 2.16 8.01
C THR A 81 4.91 1.23 8.63
N ASP A 82 5.32 0.47 9.65
CA ASP A 82 4.46 -0.47 10.35
C ASP A 82 3.27 0.24 11.01
N VAL A 83 2.07 -0.23 10.70
CA VAL A 83 0.82 0.18 11.34
C VAL A 83 0.37 -0.94 12.27
N PHE A 84 0.44 -0.68 13.57
CA PHE A 84 -0.03 -1.64 14.59
C PHE A 84 -1.56 -1.62 14.65
N LEU A 85 -2.19 -2.76 14.38
CA LEU A 85 -3.65 -2.87 14.23
C LEU A 85 -4.38 -2.88 15.58
N GLY A 86 -3.74 -3.45 16.62
CA GLY A 86 -4.27 -3.46 17.98
C GLY A 86 -4.02 -2.16 18.75
N THR A 87 -4.77 -1.96 19.83
CA THR A 87 -4.57 -0.83 20.76
C THR A 87 -3.36 -1.03 21.68
N THR A 88 -2.93 -2.27 21.90
CA THR A 88 -1.77 -2.62 22.73
C THR A 88 -0.89 -3.67 22.05
N GLY A 89 0.40 -3.66 22.35
CA GLY A 89 1.36 -4.60 21.78
C GLY A 89 1.79 -4.23 20.35
N LYS A 90 2.68 -5.06 19.79
CA LYS A 90 3.32 -4.89 18.47
C LYS A 90 3.33 -6.16 17.60
N ASN A 91 2.66 -7.22 18.05
CA ASN A 91 2.69 -8.53 17.38
C ASN A 91 1.68 -8.64 16.23
N ASP A 92 0.85 -7.62 16.03
CA ASP A 92 -0.16 -7.54 14.99
C ASP A 92 -0.03 -6.19 14.27
N PHE A 93 0.65 -6.21 13.14
CA PHE A 93 0.88 -5.05 12.29
C PHE A 93 0.86 -5.44 10.82
N LEU A 94 0.66 -4.43 9.97
CA LEU A 94 0.88 -4.51 8.54
C LEU A 94 1.71 -3.29 8.11
N THR A 95 2.45 -3.45 7.03
CA THR A 95 3.30 -2.39 6.45
C THR A 95 2.71 -2.03 5.09
N PRO A 96 1.85 -0.99 5.00
CA PRO A 96 1.36 -0.51 3.72
C PRO A 96 2.47 0.20 2.94
N ASP A 97 2.36 0.23 1.61
CA ASP A 97 3.35 0.88 0.75
C ASP A 97 3.35 2.39 0.95
N PHE A 98 2.15 2.99 1.05
CA PHE A 98 1.94 4.39 1.39
C PHE A 98 0.75 4.56 2.34
N LEU A 99 0.77 5.65 3.11
CA LEU A 99 -0.30 5.93 4.07
C LEU A 99 -0.40 7.43 4.35
N VAL A 100 -1.59 7.85 4.79
CA VAL A 100 -1.84 9.17 5.38
C VAL A 100 -2.29 8.98 6.81
N HIS A 101 -1.65 9.68 7.74
CA HIS A 101 -1.97 9.59 9.17
C HIS A 101 -1.98 10.95 9.84
N ARG A 102 -2.62 11.01 11.01
CA ARG A 102 -2.60 12.19 11.89
C ARG A 102 -1.22 12.38 12.49
N CYS A 103 -0.83 13.63 12.69
CA CYS A 103 0.39 13.93 13.43
C CYS A 103 0.35 13.30 14.82
N LEU A 104 1.45 12.66 15.21
CA LEU A 104 1.60 12.05 16.53
C LEU A 104 2.13 13.09 17.52
N ASP A 105 1.73 12.94 18.78
CA ASP A 105 2.08 13.87 19.87
C ASP A 105 3.58 13.83 20.22
N LYS A 106 4.24 12.69 19.97
CA LYS A 106 5.64 12.46 20.33
C LYS A 106 6.47 11.98 19.13
N PRO A 107 7.74 12.41 19.00
CA PRO A 107 8.69 11.81 18.08
C PRO A 107 8.85 10.31 18.35
N TYR A 108 9.05 9.52 17.28
CA TYR A 108 9.27 8.06 17.34
C TYR A 108 8.14 7.27 18.03
N GLN A 109 6.95 7.85 18.15
CA GLN A 109 5.78 7.12 18.60
C GLN A 109 5.38 6.08 17.55
N ASP A 110 4.97 4.91 18.04
CA ASP A 110 4.41 3.86 17.20
C ASP A 110 3.12 4.32 16.52
N LEU A 111 3.02 4.06 15.22
CA LEU A 111 1.83 4.39 14.47
C LEU A 111 0.78 3.29 14.62
N ARG A 112 -0.41 3.64 15.14
CA ARG A 112 -1.50 2.68 15.34
C ARG A 112 -2.65 2.96 14.37
N ALA A 113 -3.46 1.94 14.09
CA ALA A 113 -4.61 2.06 13.19
C ALA A 113 -5.52 3.28 13.47
N PRO A 114 -5.82 3.68 14.73
CA PRO A 114 -6.61 4.88 15.00
C PRO A 114 -5.97 6.20 14.54
N ASP A 115 -4.64 6.24 14.40
CA ASP A 115 -3.91 7.42 13.92
C ASP A 115 -3.98 7.54 12.39
N VAL A 116 -4.25 6.44 11.69
CA VAL A 116 -4.21 6.34 10.24
C VAL A 116 -5.57 6.68 9.63
N VAL A 117 -5.57 7.52 8.58
CA VAL A 117 -6.80 7.89 7.86
C VAL A 117 -6.90 7.24 6.49
N LEU A 118 -5.76 6.84 5.91
CA LEU A 118 -5.65 6.14 4.64
C LEU A 118 -4.46 5.20 4.65
N VAL A 119 -4.62 3.97 4.17
CA VAL A 119 -3.52 3.07 3.79
C VAL A 119 -3.66 2.69 2.32
N GLY A 120 -2.54 2.45 1.65
CA GLY A 120 -2.54 2.06 0.25
C GLY A 120 -1.48 1.04 -0.10
N GLU A 121 -1.82 0.21 -1.09
CA GLU A 121 -0.99 -0.88 -1.60
C GLU A 121 -0.79 -0.69 -3.12
N VAL A 122 0.44 -0.81 -3.57
CA VAL A 122 0.80 -0.88 -4.98
C VAL A 122 0.79 -2.36 -5.38
N LEU A 123 -0.19 -2.73 -6.19
CA LEU A 123 -0.42 -4.12 -6.57
C LEU A 123 0.64 -4.56 -7.58
N SER A 124 1.53 -5.42 -7.11
CA SER A 124 2.54 -6.07 -7.93
C SER A 124 2.09 -7.47 -8.37
N PRO A 125 2.73 -8.03 -9.41
CA PRO A 125 2.51 -9.40 -9.90
C PRO A 125 2.54 -10.50 -8.84
N GLY A 126 3.40 -10.33 -7.83
CA GLY A 126 3.63 -11.30 -6.77
C GLY A 126 2.59 -11.24 -5.65
N ASN A 127 1.70 -10.23 -5.67
CA ASN A 127 0.63 -10.12 -4.69
C ASN A 127 -0.47 -11.11 -5.06
N SER A 128 -0.59 -12.21 -4.32
CA SER A 128 -1.72 -13.10 -4.51
C SER A 128 -3.02 -12.37 -4.14
N GLN A 129 -4.08 -12.60 -4.92
CA GLN A 129 -5.39 -12.02 -4.64
C GLN A 129 -5.83 -12.33 -3.20
N THR A 130 -5.59 -13.57 -2.75
CA THR A 130 -5.88 -14.03 -1.39
C THR A 130 -5.16 -13.21 -0.32
N ASP A 131 -3.87 -12.92 -0.51
CA ASP A 131 -3.09 -12.13 0.44
C ASP A 131 -3.57 -10.68 0.50
N MET A 132 -3.91 -10.09 -0.65
CA MET A 132 -4.46 -8.73 -0.70
C MET A 132 -5.83 -8.64 -0.05
N GLU A 133 -6.70 -9.61 -0.30
CA GLU A 133 -8.01 -9.70 0.36
C GLU A 133 -7.88 -9.89 1.88
N ALA A 134 -6.86 -10.63 2.34
CA ALA A 134 -6.55 -10.79 3.76
C ALA A 134 -6.00 -9.50 4.39
N LYS A 135 -5.08 -8.79 3.72
CA LYS A 135 -4.58 -7.48 4.18
C LYS A 135 -5.71 -6.46 4.28
N ARG A 136 -6.49 -6.31 3.20
CA ARG A 136 -7.66 -5.45 3.12
C ARG A 136 -8.63 -5.70 4.28
N ALA A 137 -8.89 -6.98 4.60
CA ALA A 137 -9.71 -7.39 5.74
C ALA A 137 -9.22 -6.83 7.08
N ARG A 138 -7.91 -6.94 7.30
CA ARG A 138 -7.26 -6.61 8.56
C ARG A 138 -7.25 -5.10 8.76
N TYR A 139 -6.99 -4.32 7.71
CA TYR A 139 -7.15 -2.87 7.75
C TYR A 139 -8.59 -2.45 8.05
N ALA A 140 -9.58 -3.08 7.41
CA ALA A 140 -10.99 -2.79 7.68
C ALA A 140 -11.37 -3.12 9.12
N SER A 141 -10.95 -4.29 9.62
CA SER A 141 -11.21 -4.73 10.99
C SER A 141 -10.52 -3.83 12.03
N ALA A 142 -9.38 -3.21 11.67
CA ALA A 142 -8.68 -2.24 12.50
C ALA A 142 -9.31 -0.83 12.45
N GLY A 143 -10.34 -0.62 11.62
CA GLY A 143 -11.11 0.61 11.55
C GLY A 143 -10.45 1.73 10.74
N ILE A 144 -9.49 1.42 9.87
CA ILE A 144 -8.84 2.44 9.03
C ILE A 144 -9.86 2.97 8.00
N PRO A 145 -10.15 4.28 7.93
CA PRO A 145 -11.27 4.78 7.13
C PRO A 145 -11.16 4.59 5.62
N TRP A 146 -9.95 4.66 5.06
CA TRP A 146 -9.72 4.56 3.62
C TRP A 146 -8.64 3.53 3.29
N TYR A 147 -8.91 2.75 2.25
CA TYR A 147 -7.96 1.80 1.66
C TYR A 147 -7.83 2.10 0.17
N TRP A 148 -6.60 2.21 -0.34
CA TRP A 148 -6.32 2.49 -1.73
C TRP A 148 -5.52 1.35 -2.38
N GLU A 149 -5.79 1.11 -3.65
CA GLU A 149 -5.01 0.18 -4.47
C GLU A 149 -4.53 0.88 -5.73
N ALA A 150 -3.25 0.74 -6.05
CA ALA A 150 -2.68 1.17 -7.31
C ALA A 150 -2.24 -0.06 -8.11
N SER A 151 -2.91 -0.35 -9.22
CA SER A 151 -2.51 -1.44 -10.11
C SER A 151 -1.53 -0.92 -11.17
N LEU A 152 -0.49 -1.68 -11.47
CA LEU A 152 0.52 -1.31 -12.46
C LEU A 152 0.26 -1.98 -13.83
N ASP A 153 0.47 -1.24 -14.91
CA ASP A 153 0.61 -1.75 -16.26
C ASP A 153 2.08 -2.10 -16.52
N ARG A 154 2.35 -3.40 -16.67
CA ARG A 154 3.72 -3.90 -16.91
C ARG A 154 4.24 -3.58 -18.30
N SER A 155 3.36 -3.44 -19.29
CA SER A 155 3.78 -3.21 -20.67
C SER A 155 4.25 -1.76 -20.90
N ALA A 156 3.78 -0.86 -20.03
CA ALA A 156 4.01 0.57 -20.16
C ALA A 156 4.85 1.16 -19.02
N SER A 157 5.21 0.36 -18.00
CA SER A 157 5.76 0.83 -16.71
C SER A 157 5.00 2.06 -16.25
N ALA A 158 3.70 1.88 -15.95
CA ALA A 158 2.78 2.95 -15.59
C ALA A 158 1.73 2.46 -14.58
N ILE A 159 1.00 3.39 -13.96
CA ILE A 159 -0.19 3.04 -13.17
C ILE A 159 -1.35 2.77 -14.13
N ALA A 160 -1.90 1.56 -14.08
CA ALA A 160 -3.08 1.15 -14.85
C ALA A 160 -4.39 1.66 -14.26
N SER A 161 -4.51 1.64 -12.92
CA SER A 161 -5.67 2.16 -12.21
C SER A 161 -5.36 2.51 -10.77
N ILE A 162 -6.12 3.46 -10.23
CA ILE A 162 -6.23 3.74 -8.79
C ILE A 162 -7.65 3.38 -8.37
N ARG A 163 -7.80 2.63 -7.29
CA ARG A 163 -9.09 2.35 -6.64
C ARG A 163 -9.06 2.85 -5.21
N ALA A 164 -10.08 3.59 -4.83
CA ALA A 164 -10.29 4.05 -3.46
C ALA A 164 -11.50 3.34 -2.87
N TYR A 165 -11.32 2.83 -1.65
CA TYR A 165 -12.36 2.16 -0.91
C TYR A 165 -12.60 2.84 0.44
N GLY A 166 -13.87 3.07 0.77
CA GLY A 166 -14.31 3.61 2.05
C GLY A 166 -14.73 2.51 3.01
N LEU A 167 -14.41 2.66 4.29
CA LEU A 167 -14.77 1.71 5.34
C LEU A 167 -16.28 1.71 5.59
N GLU A 168 -16.88 0.52 5.58
CA GLU A 168 -18.22 0.23 6.09
C GLU A 168 -18.09 -0.69 7.31
N SER A 169 -18.50 -0.18 8.46
CA SER A 169 -18.44 -0.89 9.75
C SER A 169 -19.81 -1.37 10.22
N THR A 170 -20.88 -0.98 9.51
CA THR A 170 -22.24 -1.45 9.74
C THR A 170 -22.63 -2.36 8.58
N PRO A 171 -22.65 -3.68 8.81
CA PRO A 171 -23.14 -4.62 7.81
C PRO A 171 -24.55 -4.23 7.37
N GLY A 172 -24.79 -4.24 6.05
CA GLY A 172 -26.14 -4.11 5.52
C GLY A 172 -27.07 -5.24 6.02
N PRO A 173 -28.38 -5.15 5.79
CA PRO A 173 -29.32 -6.18 6.18
C PRO A 173 -28.92 -7.53 5.57
N LEU A 174 -28.81 -8.56 6.42
CA LEU A 174 -28.59 -9.94 6.01
C LEU A 174 -29.86 -10.77 6.26
N PRO A 175 -30.06 -11.88 5.52
CA PRO A 175 -31.15 -12.81 5.80
C PRO A 175 -31.15 -13.28 7.26
N ASP A 176 -32.34 -13.60 7.77
CA ASP A 176 -32.50 -14.03 9.16
C ASP A 176 -31.64 -15.26 9.48
N GLY A 177 -30.82 -15.14 10.53
CA GLY A 177 -29.90 -16.18 10.98
C GLY A 177 -28.48 -16.06 10.42
N ASP A 178 -28.28 -15.27 9.36
CA ASP A 178 -26.95 -15.03 8.80
C ASP A 178 -26.20 -13.95 9.58
N ARG A 179 -24.90 -14.17 9.78
CA ARG A 179 -23.98 -13.20 10.37
C ARG A 179 -22.86 -12.92 9.38
N PRO A 180 -22.42 -11.67 9.25
CA PRO A 180 -21.33 -11.37 8.35
C PRO A 180 -20.06 -12.02 8.89
N LEU A 181 -19.28 -12.62 7.98
CA LEU A 181 -17.97 -13.17 8.31
C LEU A 181 -17.04 -12.10 8.89
N ARG A 182 -17.20 -10.84 8.43
CA ARG A 182 -16.43 -9.67 8.87
C ARG A 182 -17.37 -8.53 9.21
N GLN A 183 -17.21 -7.96 10.40
CA GLN A 183 -18.05 -6.84 10.87
C GLN A 183 -17.78 -5.55 10.10
N ALA A 184 -16.54 -5.37 9.62
CA ALA A 184 -16.14 -4.22 8.81
C ALA A 184 -15.55 -4.69 7.48
N ASN A 185 -15.89 -3.98 6.40
CA ASN A 185 -15.39 -4.20 5.06
C ASN A 185 -15.16 -2.87 4.35
N TYR A 186 -14.47 -2.91 3.21
CA TYR A 186 -14.28 -1.76 2.35
C TYR A 186 -15.24 -1.82 1.16
N LEU A 187 -15.88 -0.70 0.85
CA LEU A 187 -16.74 -0.51 -0.32
C LEU A 187 -16.01 0.34 -1.36
N LEU A 188 -16.05 -0.05 -2.64
CA LEU A 188 -15.45 0.73 -3.71
C LEU A 188 -16.16 2.08 -3.81
N ALA A 189 -15.41 3.14 -3.56
CA ALA A 189 -15.88 4.51 -3.53
C ALA A 189 -15.42 5.32 -4.76
N GLY A 190 -14.38 4.87 -5.45
CA GLY A 190 -13.93 5.44 -6.71
C GLY A 190 -12.92 4.53 -7.41
N GLU A 191 -12.90 4.62 -8.73
CA GLU A 191 -11.96 3.94 -9.62
C GLU A 191 -11.59 4.92 -10.73
N TRP A 192 -10.29 5.05 -10.98
CA TRP A 192 -9.74 5.94 -12.00
C TRP A 192 -8.70 5.18 -12.81
N THR A 193 -8.65 5.51 -14.09
CA THR A 193 -7.72 5.00 -15.09
C THR A 193 -7.11 6.17 -15.85
N PRO A 194 -5.99 5.99 -16.58
CA PRO A 194 -5.42 7.05 -17.41
C PRO A 194 -6.36 7.65 -18.46
N ALA A 195 -7.52 7.02 -18.73
CA ALA A 195 -8.57 7.59 -19.59
C ALA A 195 -9.42 8.66 -18.89
N ASP A 196 -9.31 8.81 -17.57
CA ASP A 196 -9.99 9.84 -16.79
C ASP A 196 -9.19 11.14 -16.81
N ASP A 197 -9.49 12.03 -17.76
CA ASP A 197 -8.76 13.29 -18.00
C ASP A 197 -8.70 14.23 -16.79
N ALA A 198 -9.65 14.12 -15.85
CA ALA A 198 -9.68 14.91 -14.63
C ALA A 198 -8.70 14.41 -13.55
N GLY A 199 -8.01 13.29 -13.79
CA GLY A 199 -7.15 12.64 -12.81
C GLY A 199 -7.94 11.99 -11.67
N ILE A 200 -7.25 11.78 -10.55
CA ILE A 200 -7.82 11.17 -9.35
C ILE A 200 -8.38 12.29 -8.48
N VAL A 201 -9.71 12.39 -8.41
CA VAL A 201 -10.40 13.42 -7.62
C VAL A 201 -11.36 12.79 -6.62
N ILE A 202 -11.11 13.01 -5.33
CA ILE A 202 -11.99 12.55 -4.24
C ILE A 202 -11.95 13.55 -3.07
N ARG A 203 -13.08 13.72 -2.37
CA ARG A 203 -13.22 14.72 -1.29
C ARG A 203 -12.79 14.23 0.10
N ALA A 204 -12.62 12.92 0.26
CA ALA A 204 -12.28 12.28 1.53
C ALA A 204 -11.13 11.27 1.31
N PRO A 205 -10.24 11.07 2.30
CA PRO A 205 -10.27 11.61 3.68
C PRO A 205 -9.91 13.10 3.80
N LEU A 206 -9.32 13.67 2.75
CA LEU A 206 -9.12 15.08 2.53
C LEU A 206 -9.44 15.38 1.05
N PRO A 207 -9.56 16.65 0.64
CA PRO A 207 -9.59 16.99 -0.78
C PRO A 207 -8.31 16.48 -1.47
N ILE A 208 -8.47 15.52 -2.37
CA ILE A 208 -7.41 14.96 -3.19
C ILE A 208 -7.73 15.25 -4.66
N ALA A 209 -6.75 15.80 -5.35
CA ALA A 209 -6.73 15.99 -6.79
C ALA A 209 -5.31 15.67 -7.26
N ILE A 210 -5.15 14.60 -8.03
CA ILE A 210 -3.85 14.13 -8.54
C ILE A 210 -3.95 13.98 -10.05
N ASP A 211 -3.08 14.69 -10.79
CA ASP A 211 -2.99 14.55 -12.23
C ASP A 211 -2.21 13.30 -12.62
N TRP A 212 -2.58 12.65 -13.72
CA TRP A 212 -1.82 11.50 -14.24
C TRP A 212 -0.36 11.83 -14.56
N ALA A 213 -0.06 13.08 -14.90
CA ALA A 213 1.30 13.56 -15.11
C ALA A 213 2.17 13.48 -13.84
N ASP A 214 1.56 13.57 -12.66
CA ASP A 214 2.27 13.43 -11.38
C ASP A 214 2.64 11.98 -11.07
N LEU A 215 1.95 11.04 -11.73
CA LEU A 215 2.08 9.59 -11.57
C LEU A 215 2.85 8.94 -12.73
N ALA A 216 3.26 9.71 -13.73
CA ALA A 216 4.08 9.23 -14.84
C ALA A 216 5.47 8.79 -14.37
N TYR A 217 6.06 7.84 -15.10
CA TYR A 217 7.41 7.31 -14.86
C TYR A 217 8.47 8.42 -14.97
#